data_AF-Q2CEB3-F1
#
_entry.id   AF-Q2CEB3-F1
#
_cell.length_a   1.000
_cell.length_b   1.000
_cell.length_c   1.000
_cell.angle_alpha   90.00
_cell.angle_beta   90.00
_cell.angle_gamma   90.00
#
_symmetry.space_group_name_H-M   'P 1'
#
loop_
_entity.id
_entity.type
_entity.pdbx_description
1 polymer ?
#
loop_
_entity_poly.entity_id
_entity_poly.type
_entity_poly.pdbx_seq_one_letter_code
_entity_poly.pdbx_strand_id
1 'polypeptide(L)'
;MSGSLSVVGCGGSDLHRVVVAVDPSAGGGDVCGIVVAGACYDGGADNWRAWVLEDASVAGSSTTWARAAIAAYERHQADRIVAEVNQGGDMVAAMLRQVAPTVPYKGVRAMRGKAARAEPVAALYEQGRVRHVRGLGA
;
A
#
# COMPACT_ATOMS: atom_id res chain seq x y z
N MET A 1 -22.47 -7.40 -2.65
CA MET A 1 -21.99 -8.58 -1.89
C MET A 1 -20.50 -8.35 -1.67
N SER A 2 -20.11 -7.83 -0.51
CA SER A 2 -18.68 -7.61 -0.19
C SER A 2 -18.09 -8.97 0.17
N GLY A 3 -17.23 -9.51 -0.69
CA GLY A 3 -16.48 -10.72 -0.37
C GLY A 3 -15.28 -10.30 0.49
N SER A 4 -15.30 -10.64 1.77
CA SER A 4 -14.10 -10.52 2.61
C SER A 4 -12.99 -11.34 1.94
N LEU A 5 -11.84 -10.70 1.70
CA LEU A 5 -10.62 -11.39 1.32
C LEU A 5 -10.16 -12.19 2.54
N SER A 6 -10.67 -13.41 2.67
CA SER A 6 -10.23 -14.34 3.71
C SER A 6 -8.81 -14.77 3.42
N VAL A 7 -7.83 -14.05 3.97
CA VAL A 7 -6.42 -14.41 3.83
C VAL A 7 -6.08 -15.46 4.88
N VAL A 8 -5.80 -16.68 4.43
CA VAL A 8 -5.41 -17.79 5.31
C VAL A 8 -4.09 -17.44 6.01
N GLY A 9 -4.11 -17.39 7.35
CA GLY A 9 -2.93 -17.17 8.18
C GLY A 9 -3.05 -16.09 9.26
N CYS A 10 -4.17 -15.35 9.31
CA CYS A 10 -4.49 -14.43 10.39
C CYS A 10 -5.57 -15.03 11.27
N GLY A 11 -5.23 -16.05 12.08
CA GLY A 11 -6.11 -16.56 13.13
C GLY A 11 -7.52 -17.06 12.73
N GLY A 12 -7.86 -17.09 11.44
CA GLY A 12 -9.22 -17.32 10.94
C GLY A 12 -10.07 -16.05 10.71
N SER A 13 -9.51 -14.84 10.83
CA SER A 13 -10.21 -13.55 10.65
C SER A 13 -9.62 -12.69 9.52
N ASP A 14 -10.35 -11.61 9.20
CA ASP A 14 -9.92 -10.53 8.31
C ASP A 14 -8.58 -9.91 8.76
N LEU A 15 -7.90 -9.26 7.82
CA LEU A 15 -6.67 -8.51 8.06
C LEU A 15 -6.91 -7.42 9.11
N HIS A 16 -5.96 -7.24 10.03
CA HIS A 16 -6.06 -6.21 11.07
C HIS A 16 -5.94 -4.80 10.50
N ARG A 17 -5.22 -4.66 9.39
CA ARG A 17 -5.03 -3.39 8.70
C ARG A 17 -4.82 -3.62 7.22
N VAL A 18 -5.41 -2.77 6.40
CA VAL A 18 -5.16 -2.70 4.96
C VAL A 18 -4.79 -1.27 4.59
N VAL A 19 -3.70 -1.11 3.85
CA VAL A 19 -3.25 0.21 3.36
C VAL A 19 -2.98 0.17 1.87
N VAL A 20 -3.17 1.30 1.22
CA VAL A 20 -2.73 1.52 -0.16
C VAL A 20 -1.47 2.38 -0.11
N ALA A 21 -0.33 1.82 -0.49
CA ALA A 21 0.92 2.55 -0.66
C ALA A 21 1.00 3.14 -2.07
N VAL A 22 1.33 4.43 -2.17
CA VAL A 22 1.49 5.15 -3.43
C VAL A 22 2.90 5.73 -3.52
N ASP A 23 3.62 5.36 -4.57
CA ASP A 23 4.94 5.87 -4.94
C ASP A 23 4.86 6.51 -6.34
N PRO A 24 4.57 7.83 -6.44
CA PRO A 24 4.48 8.52 -7.72
C PRO A 24 5.88 8.79 -8.29
N SER A 25 6.03 8.68 -9.62
CA SER A 25 7.25 9.19 -10.27
C SER A 25 7.22 10.73 -10.28
N ALA A 26 8.35 11.36 -9.96
CA ALA A 26 8.46 12.81 -9.86
C ALA A 26 8.35 13.55 -11.21
N GLY A 27 8.33 12.83 -12.34
CA GLY A 27 8.37 13.39 -13.69
C GLY A 27 7.03 13.41 -14.45
N GLY A 28 6.03 12.65 -13.99
CA GLY A 28 4.78 12.44 -14.73
C GLY A 28 4.97 11.61 -16.01
N GLY A 29 4.06 10.67 -16.27
CA GLY A 29 4.10 9.82 -17.47
C GLY A 29 4.73 8.44 -17.28
N ASP A 30 5.53 8.23 -16.23
CA ASP A 30 5.98 6.88 -15.85
C ASP A 30 4.91 6.10 -15.08
N VAL A 31 5.22 4.83 -14.79
CA VAL A 31 4.41 4.00 -13.91
C VAL A 31 4.46 4.55 -12.48
N CYS A 32 3.29 4.89 -11.93
CA CYS A 32 3.13 5.14 -10.51
C CYS A 32 2.95 3.79 -9.80
N GLY A 33 3.81 3.52 -8.81
CA GLY A 33 3.71 2.34 -7.97
C GLY A 33 2.52 2.44 -7.04
N ILE A 34 1.59 1.48 -7.11
CA ILE A 34 0.44 1.42 -6.21
C ILE A 34 0.31 -0.01 -5.69
N VAL A 35 0.51 -0.20 -4.39
CA VAL A 35 0.46 -1.52 -3.76
C VAL A 35 -0.56 -1.52 -2.65
N VAL A 36 -1.47 -2.49 -2.66
CA VAL A 36 -2.37 -2.76 -1.54
C VAL A 36 -1.72 -3.80 -0.65
N ALA A 37 -1.52 -3.46 0.62
CA ALA A 37 -0.89 -4.34 1.59
C ALA A 37 -1.75 -4.49 2.85
N GLY A 38 -1.91 -5.74 3.29
CA GLY A 38 -2.53 -6.14 4.53
C GLY A 38 -1.50 -6.47 5.61
N ALA A 39 -1.86 -6.28 6.87
CA ALA A 39 -1.08 -6.74 8.01
C ALA A 39 -1.94 -7.58 8.97
N CYS A 40 -1.32 -8.60 9.54
CA CYS A 40 -1.87 -9.42 10.60
C CYS A 40 -0.99 -9.35 11.83
N TYR A 41 -1.61 -9.10 12.98
CA TYR A 41 -0.93 -8.92 14.25
C TYR A 41 -1.11 -10.09 15.24
N ASP A 42 -1.66 -11.21 14.77
CA ASP A 42 -1.87 -12.40 15.59
C ASP A 42 -0.56 -13.02 16.09
N GLY A 43 -0.63 -13.64 17.26
CA GLY A 43 0.48 -14.40 17.83
C GLY A 43 1.66 -13.55 18.35
N GLY A 44 1.52 -12.22 18.42
CA GLY A 44 2.56 -11.32 18.92
C GLY A 44 3.59 -10.90 17.86
N ALA A 45 4.49 -9.98 18.23
CA ALA A 45 5.33 -9.23 17.28
C ALA A 45 6.21 -10.12 16.36
N ASP A 46 6.67 -11.26 16.86
CA ASP A 46 7.48 -12.23 16.09
C ASP A 46 6.65 -12.98 15.03
N ASN A 47 5.33 -13.05 15.25
CA ASN A 47 4.38 -13.73 14.38
C ASN A 47 3.64 -12.80 13.43
N TRP A 48 3.85 -11.48 13.51
CA TRP A 48 3.22 -10.56 12.56
C TRP A 48 3.58 -10.92 11.13
N ARG A 49 2.56 -10.88 10.25
CA ARG A 49 2.67 -11.18 8.83
C ARG A 49 2.10 -10.03 8.01
N ALA A 50 2.63 -9.84 6.82
CA ALA A 50 2.08 -8.93 5.82
C ALA A 50 1.67 -9.70 4.57
N TRP A 51 0.65 -9.19 3.89
CA TRP A 51 0.23 -9.70 2.58
C TRP A 51 0.18 -8.58 1.56
N VAL A 52 0.75 -8.82 0.39
CA VAL A 52 0.47 -8.01 -0.80
C VAL A 52 -0.83 -8.55 -1.42
N LEU A 53 -1.83 -7.68 -1.52
CA LEU A 53 -3.19 -8.01 -1.95
C LEU A 53 -3.44 -7.64 -3.41
N GLU A 54 -2.80 -6.57 -3.88
CA GLU A 54 -2.91 -6.08 -5.25
C GLU A 54 -1.70 -5.22 -5.59
N ASP A 55 -1.18 -5.39 -6.81
CA ASP A 55 -0.37 -4.39 -7.49
C ASP A 55 -1.28 -3.65 -8.49
N ALA A 56 -1.66 -2.43 -8.14
CA ALA A 56 -2.53 -1.55 -8.92
C ALA A 56 -1.72 -0.48 -9.67
N SER A 57 -0.41 -0.70 -9.84
CA SER A 57 0.49 0.26 -10.48
C SER A 57 0.01 0.60 -11.88
N VAL A 58 0.08 1.88 -12.23
CA VAL A 58 -0.49 2.38 -13.49
C VAL A 58 0.41 3.46 -14.08
N ALA A 59 0.61 3.40 -15.40
CA ALA A 59 1.25 4.48 -16.15
C ALA A 59 0.24 5.60 -16.43
N GLY A 60 0.69 6.85 -16.35
CA GLY A 60 -0.10 7.98 -16.84
C GLY A 60 0.04 9.25 -16.02
N SER A 61 -0.99 10.09 -16.13
CA SER A 61 -1.04 11.40 -15.48
C SER A 61 -1.23 11.28 -13.96
N SER A 62 -1.00 12.39 -13.25
CA SER A 62 -1.23 12.44 -11.82
C SER A 62 -2.68 12.19 -11.40
N THR A 63 -3.64 12.60 -12.22
CA THR A 63 -5.05 12.28 -12.03
C THR A 63 -5.34 10.78 -12.26
N THR A 64 -4.63 10.15 -13.20
CA THR A 64 -4.79 8.73 -13.54
C THR A 64 -4.44 7.85 -12.35
N TRP A 65 -3.23 8.02 -11.78
CA TRP A 65 -2.82 7.21 -10.64
C TRP A 65 -3.60 7.55 -9.37
N ALA A 66 -4.03 8.81 -9.18
CA ALA A 66 -4.86 9.19 -8.03
C ALA A 66 -6.20 8.44 -8.04
N ARG A 67 -6.85 8.33 -9.20
CA ARG A 67 -8.08 7.53 -9.38
C ARG A 67 -7.83 6.04 -9.16
N ALA A 68 -6.72 5.51 -9.65
CA ALA A 68 -6.36 4.11 -9.43
C ALA A 68 -6.16 3.79 -7.93
N ALA A 69 -5.47 4.68 -7.20
CA ALA A 69 -5.25 4.54 -5.76
C ALA A 69 -6.56 4.61 -4.96
N ILE A 70 -7.47 5.51 -5.32
CA ILE A 70 -8.80 5.62 -4.68
C ILE A 70 -9.66 4.40 -5.00
N ALA A 71 -9.64 3.93 -6.25
CA ALA A 71 -10.37 2.72 -6.63
C ALA A 71 -9.83 1.48 -5.88
N ALA A 72 -8.51 1.37 -5.69
CA ALA A 72 -7.91 0.31 -4.88
C ALA A 72 -8.30 0.43 -3.40
N TYR A 73 -8.31 1.66 -2.85
CA TYR A 73 -8.76 1.94 -1.49
C TYR A 73 -10.21 1.49 -1.27
N GLU A 74 -11.12 1.83 -2.18
CA GLU A 74 -12.54 1.45 -2.10
C GLU A 74 -12.73 -0.07 -2.29
N ARG A 75 -12.10 -0.68 -3.29
CA ARG A 75 -12.23 -2.12 -3.57
C ARG A 75 -11.78 -3.00 -2.41
N HIS A 76 -10.72 -2.61 -1.71
CA HIS A 76 -10.16 -3.37 -0.58
C HIS A 76 -10.64 -2.87 0.78
N GLN A 77 -11.55 -1.88 0.81
CA GLN A 77 -12.02 -1.24 2.04
C GLN A 77 -10.85 -0.82 2.95
N ALA A 78 -9.79 -0.26 2.36
CA ALA A 78 -8.55 0.04 3.05
C ALA A 78 -8.74 1.10 4.15
N ASP A 79 -7.86 1.09 5.15
CA ASP A 79 -7.91 2.06 6.25
C ASP A 79 -7.43 3.44 5.84
N ARG A 80 -6.48 3.51 4.90
CA ARG A 80 -5.88 4.75 4.39
C ARG A 80 -4.97 4.53 3.19
N ILE A 81 -4.72 5.64 2.50
CA ILE A 81 -3.64 5.78 1.52
C ILE A 81 -2.39 6.34 2.22
N VAL A 82 -1.22 5.80 1.92
CA VAL A 82 0.08 6.21 2.47
C VAL A 82 1.03 6.54 1.33
N ALA A 83 1.73 7.67 1.42
CA ALA A 83 2.75 8.05 0.44
C ALA A 83 3.93 8.74 1.11
N GLU A 84 5.12 8.62 0.51
CA GLU A 84 6.30 9.34 0.97
C GLU A 84 6.26 10.82 0.58
N VAL A 85 6.49 11.73 1.53
CA VAL A 85 6.41 13.17 1.27
C VAL A 85 7.62 13.76 0.57
N ASN A 86 8.80 13.15 0.73
CA ASN A 86 10.03 13.66 0.12
C ASN A 86 10.01 13.55 -1.42
N GLN A 87 9.17 12.66 -1.96
CA GLN A 87 9.02 12.42 -3.40
C GLN A 87 7.68 12.96 -3.92
N GLY A 88 7.23 14.09 -3.38
CA GLY A 88 6.01 14.77 -3.86
C GLY A 88 4.74 14.44 -3.08
N GLY A 89 4.81 14.08 -1.80
CA GLY A 89 3.59 13.81 -1.02
C GLY A 89 2.68 15.02 -0.79
N ASP A 90 3.16 16.25 -0.96
CA ASP A 90 2.30 17.44 -1.03
C ASP A 90 1.46 17.42 -2.32
N MET A 91 2.07 17.04 -3.45
CA MET A 91 1.36 16.78 -4.71
C MET A 91 0.38 15.60 -4.53
N VAL A 92 0.77 14.52 -3.83
CA VAL A 92 -0.13 13.38 -3.60
C VAL A 92 -1.36 13.79 -2.81
N ALA A 93 -1.17 14.51 -1.71
CA ALA A 93 -2.27 15.00 -0.89
C ALA A 93 -3.23 15.89 -1.70
N ALA A 94 -2.68 16.79 -2.53
CA ALA A 94 -3.48 17.67 -3.38
C ALA A 94 -4.31 16.87 -4.41
N MET A 95 -3.69 15.92 -5.12
CA MET A 95 -4.37 15.11 -6.12
C MET A 95 -5.44 14.20 -5.52
N LEU A 96 -5.15 13.56 -4.38
CA LEU A 96 -6.13 12.74 -3.68
C LEU A 96 -7.33 13.59 -3.24
N ARG A 97 -7.10 14.78 -2.67
CA ARG A 97 -8.19 15.67 -2.25
C ARG A 97 -9.03 16.19 -3.41
N GLN A 98 -8.45 16.37 -4.59
CA GLN A 98 -9.19 16.78 -5.78
C GLN A 98 -10.16 15.69 -6.25
N VAL A 99 -9.80 14.40 -6.10
CA VAL A 99 -10.61 13.27 -6.57
C VAL A 99 -11.54 12.73 -5.48
N ALA A 100 -11.05 12.60 -4.24
CA ALA A 100 -11.79 12.12 -3.07
C ALA A 100 -11.40 12.94 -1.82
N PRO A 101 -12.08 14.08 -1.55
CA PRO A 101 -11.72 15.01 -0.47
C PRO A 101 -11.66 14.40 0.94
N THR A 102 -12.41 13.33 1.18
CA THR A 102 -12.57 12.69 2.49
C THR A 102 -11.70 11.45 2.67
N VAL A 103 -10.88 11.07 1.69
CA VAL A 103 -10.07 9.84 1.77
C VAL A 103 -9.03 9.97 2.89
N PRO A 104 -8.93 8.99 3.82
CA PRO A 104 -7.88 8.99 4.83
C PRO A 104 -6.50 8.89 4.17
N TYR A 105 -5.67 9.90 4.36
CA TYR A 105 -4.32 9.98 3.81
C TYR A 105 -3.27 10.19 4.90
N LYS A 106 -2.13 9.50 4.79
CA LYS A 106 -0.96 9.72 5.64
C LYS A 106 0.30 9.91 4.80
N GLY A 107 0.81 11.13 4.79
CA GLY A 107 2.17 11.40 4.33
C GLY A 107 3.21 10.87 5.34
N VAL A 108 4.19 10.10 4.87
CA VAL A 108 5.33 9.64 5.66
C VAL A 108 6.61 10.31 5.18
N ARG A 109 7.41 10.83 6.12
CA ARG A 109 8.70 11.44 5.80
C ARG A 109 9.81 10.43 6.05
N ALA A 110 10.54 10.08 5.00
CA ALA A 110 11.78 9.32 5.16
C ALA A 110 12.88 10.21 5.71
N MET A 111 13.62 9.71 6.69
CA MET A 111 14.86 10.35 7.19
C MET A 111 16.12 9.65 6.67
N ARG A 112 15.97 8.49 6.03
CA ARG A 112 17.07 7.64 5.54
C ARG A 112 16.91 7.38 4.04
N GLY A 113 18.02 7.09 3.37
CA GLY A 113 18.04 6.75 1.94
C GLY A 113 17.18 5.52 1.60
N LYS A 114 16.82 5.37 0.32
CA LYS A 114 15.89 4.33 -0.17
C LYS A 114 16.29 2.91 0.27
N ALA A 115 17.57 2.54 0.11
CA ALA A 115 18.07 1.21 0.49
C ALA A 115 17.91 0.93 1.99
N ALA A 116 18.32 1.86 2.86
CA ALA A 116 18.20 1.72 4.31
C ALA A 116 16.75 1.70 4.82
N ARG A 117 15.78 2.11 4.00
CA ARG A 117 14.34 1.98 4.31
C ARG A 117 13.74 0.67 3.83
N ALA A 118 14.33 0.06 2.81
CA ALA A 118 13.90 -1.22 2.27
C ALA A 118 14.42 -2.39 3.12
N GLU A 119 15.57 -2.25 3.78
CA GLU A 119 16.18 -3.29 4.62
C GLU A 119 15.20 -3.93 5.64
N PRO A 120 14.43 -3.17 6.45
CA PRO A 120 13.46 -3.79 7.36
C PRO A 120 12.38 -4.62 6.65
N VAL A 121 11.99 -4.21 5.44
CA VAL A 121 11.00 -4.95 4.63
C VAL A 121 11.64 -6.21 4.04
N ALA A 122 12.87 -6.12 3.55
CA ALA A 122 13.63 -7.27 3.04
C ALA A 122 13.82 -8.34 4.13
N ALA A 123 14.16 -7.94 5.36
CA ALA A 123 14.26 -8.86 6.49
C ALA A 123 12.93 -9.61 6.76
N LEU A 124 11.78 -8.95 6.59
CA LEU A 124 10.48 -9.62 6.70
C LEU A 124 10.25 -10.65 5.59
N TYR A 125 10.72 -10.37 4.36
CA TYR A 125 10.69 -11.34 3.27
C TYR A 125 11.59 -12.55 3.56
N GLU A 126 12.83 -12.32 3.99
CA GLU A 126 13.79 -13.38 4.35
C GLU A 126 13.27 -14.28 5.48
N GLN A 127 12.54 -13.70 6.44
CA GLN A 127 11.90 -14.43 7.53
C GLN A 127 10.60 -15.16 7.09
N GLY A 128 10.20 -15.08 5.83
CA GLY A 128 8.95 -15.68 5.33
C GLY A 128 7.68 -15.02 5.88
N ARG A 129 7.79 -13.75 6.29
CA ARG A 129 6.72 -12.99 6.96
C ARG A 129 5.92 -12.09 6.02
N VAL A 130 6.35 -11.96 4.78
CA VAL A 130 5.57 -11.33 3.70
C VAL A 130 5.10 -12.41 2.74
N ARG A 131 3.84 -12.33 2.34
CA ARG A 131 3.21 -13.25 1.40
C ARG A 131 2.47 -12.46 0.34
N HIS A 132 2.22 -13.09 -0.78
CA HIS A 132 1.46 -12.52 -1.89
C HIS A 132 0.19 -13.33 -2.08
N VAL A 133 -0.94 -12.67 -2.35
CA VAL A 133 -2.11 -13.40 -2.82
C VAL A 133 -1.80 -14.06 -4.17
N ARG A 134 -2.51 -15.15 -4.49
CA ARG A 134 -2.25 -15.91 -5.72
C ARG A 134 -2.30 -14.99 -6.96
N GLY A 135 -1.31 -15.13 -7.84
CA GLY A 135 -1.22 -14.36 -9.08
C GLY A 135 -0.34 -13.11 -9.02
N LEU A 136 0.16 -12.75 -7.84
CA LEU A 136 1.18 -11.70 -7.68
C LEU A 136 2.57 -12.33 -7.52
N GLY A 137 3.55 -11.79 -8.24
CA GLY A 137 4.96 -12.21 -8.13
C GLY A 137 5.54 -11.77 -6.79
N ALA A 138 6.37 -12.62 -6.19
CA ALA A 138 7.12 -12.31 -4.96
C ALA A 138 8.47 -11.68 -5.29
#